data_AF-A0A6G3XCT5-F1
#
_entry.id   AF-A0A6G3XCT5-F1
#
_cell.length_a   1.000
_cell.length_b   1.000
_cell.length_c   1.000
_cell.angle_alpha   90.00
_cell.angle_beta   90.00
_cell.angle_gamma   90.00
#
_symmetry.space_group_name_H-M   'P 1'
#
loop_
_entity.id
_entity.type
_entity.pdbx_description
1 polymer ?
#
loop_
_entity_poly.entity_id
_entity_poly.type
_entity_poly.pdbx_seq_one_letter_code
_entity_poly.pdbx_strand_id
1 'polypeptide(L)'
;WLNDQLQEGASRYLESWTYRLRGARIVADAVRAALDGIVVRHEALRTRLHLVDGVPRQTVLRPSPVDLTECSVTPAELSGALAEAAGRPVALDRPPLLRATLLRVADDDAVLVVAIHHAVIDGW
;
A
#
# COMPACT_ATOMS: atom_id res chain seq x y z
N TRP A 1 12.71 -3.56 -10.39
CA TRP A 1 13.81 -2.76 -9.81
C TRP A 1 14.54 -1.96 -10.87
N LEU A 2 15.33 -2.57 -11.78
CA LEU A 2 16.06 -1.80 -12.83
C LEU A 2 15.11 -0.98 -13.71
N ASN A 3 13.96 -1.54 -14.08
CA ASN A 3 12.98 -0.81 -14.89
C ASN A 3 12.28 0.35 -14.15
N ASP A 4 12.20 0.29 -12.82
CA ASP A 4 11.68 1.39 -11.98
C ASP A 4 12.69 2.54 -11.90
N GLN A 5 13.99 2.21 -11.81
CA GLN A 5 15.07 3.21 -11.88
C GLN A 5 15.17 3.92 -13.24
N LEU A 6 14.69 3.30 -14.32
CA LEU A 6 14.72 3.86 -15.67
C LEU A 6 13.46 4.68 -16.00
N GLN A 7 12.41 4.60 -15.20
CA GLN A 7 11.11 5.22 -15.47
C GLN A 7 10.59 5.85 -14.17
N GLU A 8 10.84 7.14 -13.98
CA GLU A 8 10.35 7.86 -12.80
C GLU A 8 8.82 7.74 -12.68
N GLY A 9 8.33 7.20 -11.55
CA GLY A 9 6.90 7.23 -11.19
C GLY A 9 6.05 6.03 -11.64
N ALA A 10 6.62 4.84 -11.83
CA ALA A 10 5.91 3.71 -12.38
C ALA A 10 4.86 3.09 -11.44
N SER A 11 3.64 3.66 -11.46
CA SER A 11 2.38 2.98 -11.02
C SER A 11 2.17 1.60 -11.69
N ARG A 12 2.96 1.25 -12.72
CA ARG A 12 2.95 -0.05 -13.43
C ARG A 12 3.41 -1.23 -12.60
N TYR A 13 3.99 -1.00 -11.43
CA TYR A 13 4.63 -2.02 -10.61
C TYR A 13 3.97 -2.24 -9.26
N LEU A 14 2.71 -1.79 -9.15
CA LEU A 14 1.87 -2.00 -7.99
C LEU A 14 0.91 -3.15 -8.27
N GLU A 15 0.81 -4.05 -7.29
CA GLU A 15 -0.31 -4.95 -7.17
C GLU A 15 -1.27 -4.34 -6.14
N SER A 16 -2.56 -4.28 -6.48
CA SER A 16 -3.55 -3.69 -5.59
C SER A 16 -4.81 -4.54 -5.48
N TRP A 17 -5.33 -4.64 -4.27
CA TRP A 17 -6.58 -5.31 -3.95
C TRP A 17 -7.55 -4.31 -3.35
N THR A 18 -8.82 -4.46 -3.73
CA THR A 18 -9.91 -3.61 -3.25
C THR A 18 -10.92 -4.48 -2.51
N TYR A 19 -11.18 -4.14 -1.25
CA TYR A 19 -12.11 -4.85 -0.39
C TYR A 19 -13.23 -3.91 0.04
N ARG A 20 -14.48 -4.25 -0.28
CA ARG A 20 -15.63 -3.53 0.27
C ARG A 20 -15.97 -4.09 1.64
N LEU A 21 -15.91 -3.22 2.64
CA LEU A 21 -16.19 -3.51 4.04
C LEU A 21 -17.58 -2.97 4.37
N ARG A 22 -18.44 -3.81 4.92
CA ARG A 22 -19.79 -3.42 5.35
C ARG A 22 -20.01 -3.73 6.83
N GLY A 23 -20.68 -2.83 7.53
CA GLY A 23 -21.10 -2.99 8.92
C GLY A 23 -20.72 -1.81 9.82
N ALA A 24 -21.40 -1.71 10.96
CA ALA A 24 -21.37 -0.54 11.85
C ALA A 24 -20.04 -0.27 12.58
N ARG A 25 -18.98 -1.07 12.35
CA ARG A 25 -17.72 -0.98 13.11
C ARG A 25 -16.49 -1.12 12.22
N ILE A 26 -16.37 -0.20 11.26
CA ILE A 26 -15.16 -0.06 10.44
C ILE A 26 -14.25 0.98 11.10
N VAL A 27 -13.31 0.51 11.93
CA VAL A 27 -12.39 1.35 12.71
C VAL A 27 -11.02 1.39 12.02
N ALA A 28 -10.58 2.58 11.62
CA ALA A 28 -9.31 2.76 10.90
C ALA A 28 -8.11 2.27 11.70
N ASP A 29 -8.08 2.49 13.01
CA ASP A 29 -6.99 2.02 13.88
C ASP A 29 -6.91 0.48 13.93
N ALA A 30 -8.05 -0.22 13.87
CA ALA A 30 -8.05 -1.67 13.81
C ALA A 30 -7.52 -2.18 12.46
N VAL A 31 -7.86 -1.49 11.36
CA VAL A 31 -7.30 -1.78 10.03
C VAL A 31 -5.79 -1.53 10.03
N ARG A 32 -5.32 -0.40 10.57
CA ARG A 32 -3.89 -0.08 10.69
C ARG A 32 -3.16 -1.14 11.50
N ALA A 33 -3.67 -1.50 12.68
CA ALA A 33 -3.05 -2.51 13.53
C ALA A 33 -2.95 -3.89 12.84
N ALA A 34 -3.97 -4.29 12.06
CA ALA A 34 -3.93 -5.52 11.28
C ALA A 34 -2.84 -5.47 10.20
N LEU A 35 -2.75 -4.36 9.45
CA LEU A 35 -1.74 -4.17 8.40
C LEU A 35 -0.32 -4.08 9.00
N ASP A 36 -0.15 -3.41 10.13
CA ASP A 36 1.12 -3.36 10.88
C ASP A 36 1.56 -4.76 11.32
N GLY A 37 0.61 -5.60 11.77
CA GLY A 37 0.89 -7.00 12.10
C GLY A 37 1.41 -7.81 10.90
N ILE A 38 0.88 -7.56 9.69
CA ILE A 38 1.39 -8.16 8.45
C ILE A 38 2.82 -7.68 8.17
N VAL A 39 3.10 -6.38 8.28
CA VAL A 39 4.46 -5.83 8.09
C VAL A 39 5.45 -6.40 9.10
N VAL A 40 5.04 -6.55 10.36
CA VAL A 40 5.88 -7.18 11.41
C VAL A 40 6.23 -8.62 11.03
N ARG A 41 5.26 -9.38 10.52
CA ARG A 41 5.42 -10.80 10.18
C ARG A 41 6.27 -11.02 8.93
N HIS A 42 6.21 -10.15 7.94
CA HIS A 42 6.78 -10.39 6.61
C HIS A 42 7.99 -9.49 6.32
N GLU A 43 9.19 -10.08 6.32
CA GLU A 43 10.44 -9.34 6.05
C GLU A 43 10.43 -8.63 4.70
N ALA A 44 9.85 -9.26 3.67
CA ALA A 44 9.76 -8.72 2.32
C ALA A 44 9.13 -7.33 2.29
N LEU A 45 8.07 -7.10 3.08
CA LEU A 45 7.39 -5.79 3.15
C LEU A 45 8.25 -4.71 3.83
N ARG A 46 9.23 -5.09 4.64
CA ARG A 46 10.16 -4.18 5.32
C ARG A 46 11.57 -4.18 4.70
N THR A 47 11.70 -4.70 3.47
CA THR A 47 12.94 -4.69 2.70
C THR A 47 13.08 -3.41 1.90
N ARG A 48 14.12 -2.63 2.18
CA ARG A 48 14.54 -1.48 1.39
C ARG A 48 15.35 -1.93 0.18
N LEU A 49 14.91 -1.59 -1.03
CA LEU A 49 15.68 -1.79 -2.26
C LEU A 49 16.32 -0.46 -2.69
N HIS A 50 17.65 -0.41 -2.76
CA HIS A 50 18.39 0.85 -3.01
C HIS A 50 19.74 0.58 -3.66
N LEU A 51 20.38 1.65 -4.15
CA LEU A 51 21.75 1.60 -4.66
C LEU A 51 22.75 1.95 -3.57
N VAL A 52 23.85 1.21 -3.51
CA VAL A 52 25.06 1.56 -2.76
C VAL A 52 26.22 1.47 -3.73
N ASP A 53 26.87 2.61 -4.01
CA ASP A 53 27.96 2.71 -4.99
C ASP A 53 27.59 2.14 -6.38
N GLY A 54 26.35 2.40 -6.82
CA GLY A 54 25.83 1.91 -8.10
C GLY A 54 25.44 0.43 -8.11
N VAL A 55 25.60 -0.29 -7.00
CA VAL A 55 25.24 -1.70 -6.86
C VAL A 55 23.86 -1.84 -6.19
N PRO A 56 22.93 -2.63 -6.74
CA PRO A 56 21.64 -2.90 -6.11
C PRO A 56 21.83 -3.66 -4.80
N ARG A 57 21.21 -3.17 -3.73
CA ARG A 57 21.22 -3.78 -2.40
C ARG A 57 19.81 -3.91 -1.85
N GLN A 58 19.62 -4.94 -1.04
CA GLN A 58 18.41 -5.18 -0.28
C GLN A 58 18.77 -5.16 1.21
N THR A 59 18.08 -4.33 1.98
CA THR A 59 18.28 -4.27 3.44
C THR A 59 16.95 -4.42 4.13
N VAL A 60 16.82 -5.47 4.93
CA VAL A 60 15.67 -5.69 5.79
C VAL A 60 15.74 -4.72 6.97
N LEU A 61 14.72 -3.89 7.16
CA LEU A 61 14.64 -2.93 8.26
C LEU A 61 13.76 -3.47 9.40
N ARG A 62 13.80 -2.77 10.54
CA ARG A 62 12.80 -2.99 11.61
C ARG A 62 11.41 -2.62 11.09
N PRO A 63 10.34 -3.27 11.58
CA PRO A 63 8.98 -2.90 11.22
C PRO A 63 8.69 -1.43 11.51
N SER A 64 7.94 -0.79 10.62
CA SER A 64 7.41 0.56 10.75
C SER A 64 5.91 0.56 10.43
N PRO A 65 5.14 1.53 10.95
CA PRO A 65 3.71 1.60 10.67
C PRO A 65 3.41 1.73 9.19
N VAL A 66 2.32 1.09 8.76
CA VAL A 66 1.79 1.22 7.41
C VAL A 66 1.24 2.63 7.18
N ASP A 67 1.51 3.17 5.99
CA ASP A 67 0.82 4.35 5.49
C ASP A 67 -0.62 4.00 5.13
N LEU A 68 -1.51 4.15 6.11
CA LEU A 68 -2.95 4.11 5.93
C LEU A 68 -3.51 5.54 5.86
N THR A 69 -4.03 5.90 4.69
CA THR A 69 -4.81 7.12 4.47
C THR A 69 -6.29 6.83 4.63
N GLU A 70 -7.05 7.74 5.23
CA GLU A 70 -8.49 7.62 5.39
C GLU A 70 -9.17 8.85 4.79
N CYS A 71 -10.14 8.62 3.90
CA CYS A 71 -10.85 9.69 3.19
C CYS A 71 -12.35 9.39 3.15
N SER A 72 -13.19 10.40 3.35
CA SER A 72 -14.62 10.28 3.06
C SER A 72 -14.86 10.64 1.59
N VAL A 73 -15.69 9.85 0.90
CA VAL A 73 -16.00 10.02 -0.52
C VAL A 73 -17.49 9.82 -0.76
N THR A 74 -18.06 10.62 -1.66
CA THR A 74 -19.41 10.37 -2.15
C THR A 74 -19.42 9.19 -3.13
N PRO A 75 -20.59 8.57 -3.40
CA PRO A 75 -20.69 7.54 -4.43
C PRO A 75 -20.19 7.98 -5.82
N ALA A 76 -20.30 9.28 -6.15
CA ALA A 76 -19.84 9.83 -7.42
C ALA A 76 -18.30 9.95 -7.48
N GLU A 77 -17.64 10.23 -6.36
CA GLU A 77 -16.18 10.37 -6.27
C GLU A 77 -15.45 9.03 -6.16
N LEU A 78 -16.16 7.98 -5.72
CA LEU A 78 -15.57 6.68 -5.38
C LEU A 78 -14.70 6.11 -6.52
N SER A 79 -15.16 6.20 -7.77
CA SER A 79 -14.39 5.68 -8.92
C SER A 79 -13.04 6.38 -9.09
N GLY A 80 -13.04 7.72 -8.99
CA GLY A 80 -11.81 8.51 -9.07
C GLY A 80 -10.88 8.26 -7.89
N ALA A 81 -11.44 8.19 -6.67
CA ALA A 81 -10.68 7.90 -5.47
C ALA A 81 -10.07 6.50 -5.47
N LEU A 82 -10.75 5.50 -6.06
CA LEU A 82 -10.20 4.16 -6.27
C LEU A 82 -9.03 4.18 -7.25
N ALA A 83 -9.16 4.89 -8.37
CA ALA A 83 -8.09 4.99 -9.36
C ALA A 83 -6.84 5.69 -8.76
N GLU A 84 -7.05 6.78 -8.02
CA GLU A 84 -5.98 7.48 -7.30
C GLU A 84 -5.32 6.57 -6.25
N ALA A 85 -6.14 5.91 -5.42
CA ALA A 85 -5.66 4.99 -4.42
C ALA A 85 -4.96 3.77 -5.04
N ALA A 86 -5.34 3.27 -6.20
CA ALA A 86 -4.61 2.18 -6.86
C ALA A 86 -3.30 2.67 -7.49
N GLY A 87 -3.30 3.88 -8.06
CA GLY A 87 -2.17 4.42 -8.83
C GLY A 87 -1.06 5.10 -8.03
N ARG A 88 -1.30 5.48 -6.76
CA ARG A 88 -0.29 6.15 -5.93
C ARG A 88 1.00 5.30 -5.80
N PRO A 89 2.20 5.81 -6.09
CA PRO A 89 3.42 5.01 -6.01
C PRO A 89 3.73 4.47 -4.60
N VAL A 90 4.50 3.38 -4.53
CA VAL A 90 5.13 2.86 -3.32
C VAL A 90 6.64 2.93 -3.52
N ALA A 91 7.33 3.72 -2.71
CA ALA A 91 8.75 3.95 -2.86
C ALA A 91 9.57 2.72 -2.40
N LEU A 92 10.36 2.16 -3.32
CA LEU A 92 11.20 0.99 -3.05
C LEU A 92 12.29 1.21 -1.99
N ASP A 93 12.70 2.46 -1.80
CA ASP A 93 13.76 2.84 -0.86
C ASP A 93 13.22 3.21 0.54
N ARG A 94 11.90 3.18 0.75
CA ARG A 94 11.23 3.56 2.01
C ARG A 94 10.16 2.54 2.38
N PRO A 95 10.54 1.41 3.02
CA PRO A 95 9.55 0.48 3.55
C PRO A 95 8.69 1.13 4.65
N PRO A 96 7.43 0.67 4.85
CA PRO A 96 6.88 -0.57 4.29
C PRO A 96 6.56 -0.46 2.79
N LEU A 97 6.83 -1.51 2.03
CA LEU A 97 6.50 -1.60 0.60
C LEU A 97 5.02 -1.95 0.37
N LEU A 98 4.18 -1.47 1.28
CA LEU A 98 2.74 -1.63 1.36
C LEU A 98 2.14 -0.30 1.84
N ARG A 99 1.08 0.12 1.18
CA ARG A 99 0.25 1.25 1.59
C ARG A 99 -1.23 0.88 1.52
N ALA A 100 -2.05 1.62 2.23
CA ALA A 100 -3.49 1.42 2.21
C ALA A 100 -4.26 2.74 2.17
N THR A 101 -5.45 2.69 1.58
CA THR A 101 -6.42 3.78 1.61
C THR A 101 -7.77 3.22 2.02
N LEU A 102 -8.36 3.76 3.09
CA LEU A 102 -9.72 3.47 3.53
C LEU A 102 -10.65 4.59 3.07
N LEU A 103 -11.46 4.30 2.03
CA LEU A 103 -12.45 5.21 1.47
C LEU A 103 -13.80 4.99 2.16
N ARG A 104 -14.26 5.94 2.97
CA ARG A 104 -15.58 5.88 3.62
C ARG A 104 -16.65 6.41 2.69
N VAL A 105 -17.61 5.55 2.34
CA VAL A 105 -18.77 5.91 1.50
C VAL A 105 -19.98 6.27 2.37
N ALA A 106 -20.14 5.56 3.50
CA ALA A 106 -21.11 5.81 4.55
C ALA A 106 -20.57 5.31 5.90
N ASP A 107 -21.32 5.49 6.99
CA ASP A 107 -20.92 5.05 8.33
C ASP A 107 -20.69 3.54 8.42
N ASP A 108 -21.43 2.75 7.64
CA ASP A 108 -21.38 1.29 7.59
C ASP A 108 -20.88 0.72 6.25
N ASP A 109 -20.32 1.56 5.38
CA ASP A 109 -19.83 1.16 4.06
C ASP A 109 -18.52 1.87 3.73
N ALA A 110 -17.45 1.09 3.61
CA ALA A 110 -16.13 1.58 3.23
C ALA A 110 -15.47 0.66 2.22
N VAL A 111 -14.49 1.20 1.51
CA VAL A 111 -13.66 0.45 0.58
C VAL A 111 -12.20 0.59 0.99
N LEU A 112 -11.57 -0.54 1.33
CA LEU A 112 -10.15 -0.61 1.62
C LEU A 112 -9.39 -0.97 0.34
N VAL A 113 -8.49 -0.09 -0.08
CA VAL A 113 -7.52 -0.37 -1.15
C VAL A 113 -6.18 -0.65 -0.48
N VAL A 114 -5.60 -1.82 -0.75
CA VAL A 114 -4.24 -2.17 -0.33
C VAL A 114 -3.39 -2.25 -1.58
N ALA A 115 -2.26 -1.55 -1.60
CA ALA A 115 -1.32 -1.57 -2.71
C ALA A 115 0.08 -1.93 -2.23
N ILE A 116 0.70 -2.88 -2.91
CA ILE A 116 2.01 -3.43 -2.59
C ILE A 116 2.87 -3.36 -3.85
N HIS A 117 4.16 -3.08 -3.69
CA HIS A 117 5.07 -3.12 -4.82
C HIS A 117 5.33 -4.58 -5.25
N HIS A 118 5.12 -4.93 -6.52
CA HIS A 118 5.27 -6.32 -7.06
C HIS A 118 6.66 -6.94 -6.81
N ALA A 119 7.69 -6.14 -6.57
CA ALA A 119 9.02 -6.65 -6.23
C ALA A 119 9.04 -7.52 -4.95
N VAL A 120 7.99 -7.45 -4.13
CA VAL A 120 7.89 -8.18 -2.86
C VAL A 120 6.61 -9.01 -2.71
N ILE A 121 5.83 -9.14 -3.79
CA ILE A 121 4.62 -9.95 -3.84
C ILE A 121 4.37 -10.45 -5.25
N ASP A 122 3.86 -11.66 -5.40
CA ASP A 122 3.33 -12.19 -6.65
C ASP A 122 1.79 -12.31 -6.58
N GLY A 123 1.11 -12.08 -7.69
CA GLY A 123 -0.36 -12.07 -7.79
C GLY A 123 -1.01 -13.44 -7.97
N TRP A 124 -0.53 -14.48 -7.27
CA TRP A 124 -1.02 -15.87 -7.42
C TRP A 124 -2.46 -16.08 -6.92
#